data_AF-A0A4V2A849-F1
#
_entry.id   AF-A0A4V2A849-F1
#
_cell.length_a   1.000
_cell.length_b   1.000
_cell.length_c   1.000
_cell.angle_alpha   90.00
_cell.angle_beta   90.00
_cell.angle_gamma   90.00
#
_symmetry.space_group_name_H-M   'P 1'
#
loop_
_entity.id
_entity.type
_entity.pdbx_description
1 polymer ?
#
loop_
_entity_poly.entity_id
_entity_poly.type
_entity_poly.pdbx_seq_one_letter_code
_entity_poly.pdbx_strand_id
1 'polypeptide(L)'
;MGLSERDIFGDKVNSKTLKGKILVINFWFVGCAPCVQEIPELNKLVKDYERDSSIVFIAIALDKPWDIKDFLKKRPFYYKIIGDGRLTAKGYDVRAYPTNLVVSPEGKIYFHTAGYSGYSTIHWIKKSIEELKELRTTDGSAESNTQEN
;
A
#
# COMPACT_ATOMS: atom_id res chain seq x y z
N MET A 1 -11.71 0.85 10.94
CA MET A 1 -10.29 1.09 10.61
C MET A 1 -10.17 2.48 10.03
N GLY A 2 -9.62 3.44 10.79
CA GLY A 2 -9.41 4.81 10.32
C GLY A 2 -7.94 5.01 9.98
N LEU A 3 -7.62 5.22 8.70
CA LEU A 3 -6.33 5.78 8.31
C LEU A 3 -6.34 7.29 8.62
N SER A 4 -5.19 7.86 8.96
CA SER A 4 -5.03 9.31 9.13
C SER A 4 -5.53 10.04 7.89
N GLU A 5 -6.23 11.17 8.05
CA GLU A 5 -6.72 11.97 6.92
C GLU A 5 -5.58 12.60 6.09
N ARG A 6 -4.36 12.63 6.64
CA ARG A 6 -3.17 13.23 6.01
C ARG A 6 -1.92 12.40 6.22
N ASP A 7 -1.01 12.51 5.26
CA ASP A 7 0.34 11.98 5.36
C ASP A 7 1.29 12.96 6.09
N ILE A 8 2.54 12.56 6.32
CA ILE A 8 3.53 13.37 7.03
C ILE A 8 3.94 14.66 6.29
N PHE A 9 3.64 14.77 5.00
CA PHE A 9 3.90 15.95 4.17
C PHE A 9 2.67 16.87 4.06
N GLY A 10 1.52 16.43 4.58
CA GLY A 10 0.27 17.18 4.61
C GLY A 10 -0.69 16.82 3.46
N ASP A 11 -0.30 15.89 2.60
CA ASP A 11 -1.13 15.41 1.49
C ASP A 11 -2.31 14.63 2.05
N LYS A 12 -3.49 14.84 1.45
CA LYS A 12 -4.70 14.14 1.87
C LYS A 12 -4.56 12.63 1.60
N VAL A 13 -4.88 11.85 2.62
CA VAL A 13 -5.05 10.39 2.56
C VAL A 13 -6.44 10.08 3.10
N ASN A 14 -7.47 10.59 2.43
CA ASN A 14 -8.83 10.41 2.92
C ASN A 14 -9.38 9.05 2.46
N SER A 15 -10.21 8.41 3.29
CA SER A 15 -10.82 7.11 2.98
C SER A 15 -11.67 7.12 1.71
N LYS A 16 -12.28 8.27 1.36
CA LYS A 16 -13.06 8.45 0.12
C LYS A 16 -12.18 8.37 -1.14
N THR A 17 -10.94 8.85 -1.08
CA THR A 17 -9.96 8.81 -2.18
C THR A 17 -9.33 7.43 -2.35
N LEU A 18 -9.39 6.60 -1.31
CA LEU A 18 -8.89 5.23 -1.32
C LEU A 18 -9.98 4.21 -1.67
N LYS A 19 -11.26 4.55 -1.50
CA LYS A 19 -12.37 3.66 -1.83
C LYS A 19 -12.37 3.31 -3.32
N GLY A 20 -12.54 2.03 -3.64
CA GLY A 20 -12.58 1.56 -5.02
C GLY A 20 -11.21 1.49 -5.70
N LYS A 21 -10.12 1.60 -4.93
CA LYS A 21 -8.74 1.49 -5.41
C LYS A 21 -8.04 0.27 -4.81
N ILE A 22 -7.10 -0.28 -5.54
CA ILE A 22 -6.18 -1.29 -5.01
C ILE A 22 -5.18 -0.56 -4.12
N LEU A 23 -5.06 -0.98 -2.86
CA LEU A 23 -4.12 -0.38 -1.92
C LEU A 23 -2.95 -1.33 -1.67
N VAL A 24 -1.74 -0.82 -1.82
CA VAL A 24 -0.51 -1.52 -1.43
C VAL A 24 0.02 -0.84 -0.18
N ILE A 25 -0.10 -1.52 0.95
CA ILE A 25 0.21 -0.97 2.28
C ILE A 25 1.47 -1.64 2.81
N ASN A 26 2.50 -0.86 3.09
CA ASN A 26 3.73 -1.34 3.73
C ASN A 26 3.78 -0.86 5.18
N PHE A 27 3.90 -1.77 6.14
CA PHE A 27 4.12 -1.46 7.54
C PHE A 27 5.60 -1.58 7.88
N TRP A 28 6.17 -0.52 8.46
CA TRP A 28 7.60 -0.43 8.76
C TRP A 28 7.88 0.45 9.99
N PHE A 29 9.15 0.56 10.37
CA PHE A 29 9.61 1.49 11.39
C PHE A 29 11.08 1.91 11.16
N VAL A 30 11.49 3.03 11.73
CA VAL A 30 12.85 3.58 11.66
C VAL A 30 13.83 2.62 12.32
N GLY A 31 14.87 2.21 11.59
CA GLY A 31 15.86 1.22 12.07
C GLY A 31 15.51 -0.23 11.72
N CYS A 32 14.42 -0.48 11.01
CA CYS A 32 14.11 -1.79 10.44
C CYS A 32 15.04 -2.11 9.25
N ALA A 33 16.15 -2.81 9.49
CA ALA A 33 17.11 -3.21 8.45
C ALA A 33 16.47 -3.91 7.23
N PRO A 34 15.58 -4.92 7.38
CA PRO A 34 14.93 -5.56 6.23
C PRO A 34 14.00 -4.60 5.47
N CYS A 35 13.33 -3.68 6.17
CA CYS A 35 12.52 -2.64 5.51
C CYS A 35 13.42 -1.75 4.63
N VAL A 36 14.62 -1.38 5.10
CA VAL A 36 15.54 -0.55 4.29
C VAL A 36 15.96 -1.21 2.99
N GLN A 37 16.12 -2.53 2.99
CA GLN A 37 16.44 -3.30 1.79
C GLN A 37 15.26 -3.37 0.81
N GLU A 38 14.03 -3.32 1.30
CA GLU A 38 12.81 -3.41 0.50
C GLU A 38 12.44 -2.08 -0.19
N ILE A 39 12.75 -0.92 0.41
CA ILE A 39 12.35 0.41 -0.08
C ILE A 39 12.72 0.65 -1.57
N PRO A 40 13.94 0.36 -2.06
CA PRO A 40 14.29 0.62 -3.45
C PRO A 40 13.39 -0.14 -4.44
N GLU A 41 13.05 -1.39 -4.11
CA GLU A 41 12.17 -2.22 -4.94
C GLU A 41 10.72 -1.73 -4.90
N LEU A 42 10.22 -1.31 -3.73
CA LEU A 42 8.90 -0.69 -3.62
C LEU A 42 8.83 0.64 -4.37
N ASN A 43 9.87 1.47 -4.32
CA ASN A 43 9.95 2.70 -5.09
C ASN A 43 9.93 2.44 -6.61
N LYS A 44 10.58 1.37 -7.06
CA LYS A 44 10.50 0.94 -8.46
C LYS A 44 9.08 0.52 -8.82
N LEU A 45 8.42 -0.26 -7.96
CA LEU A 45 7.05 -0.68 -8.17
C LEU A 45 6.08 0.51 -8.25
N VAL A 46 6.25 1.51 -7.38
CA VAL A 46 5.48 2.77 -7.44
C VAL A 46 5.66 3.46 -8.78
N LYS A 47 6.90 3.52 -9.29
CA LYS A 47 7.19 4.10 -10.60
C LYS A 47 6.52 3.33 -11.74
N ASP A 48 6.55 2.00 -11.69
CA ASP A 48 5.93 1.15 -12.71
C ASP A 48 4.41 1.38 -12.80
N TYR A 49 3.77 1.73 -11.68
CA TYR A 49 2.32 1.99 -11.58
C TYR A 49 1.95 3.47 -11.45
N GLU A 50 2.88 4.41 -11.62
CA GLU A 50 2.65 5.84 -11.37
C GLU A 50 1.51 6.45 -12.21
N ARG A 51 1.26 5.86 -13.38
CA ARG A 51 0.21 6.28 -14.33
C ARG A 51 -1.15 5.62 -14.05
N ASP A 52 -1.19 4.61 -13.19
CA ASP A 52 -2.41 3.87 -12.87
C ASP A 52 -3.08 4.45 -11.63
N SER A 53 -4.03 5.35 -11.86
CA SER A 53 -4.77 6.00 -10.77
C SER A 53 -5.67 5.06 -9.95
N SER A 54 -5.84 3.80 -10.38
CA SER A 54 -6.60 2.79 -9.64
C SER A 54 -5.79 2.13 -8.52
N ILE A 55 -4.49 2.39 -8.44
CA ILE A 55 -3.57 1.83 -7.44
C ILE A 55 -3.04 2.95 -6.54
N VAL A 56 -2.94 2.69 -5.23
CA VAL A 56 -2.34 3.62 -4.27
C VAL A 56 -1.37 2.89 -3.36
N PHE A 57 -0.15 3.40 -3.28
CA PHE A 57 0.89 2.91 -2.38
C PHE A 57 0.93 3.76 -1.11
N ILE A 58 0.94 3.11 0.06
CA ILE A 58 0.94 3.76 1.38
C ILE A 58 1.95 3.06 2.28
N ALA A 59 2.91 3.81 2.81
CA ALA A 59 3.79 3.38 3.89
C ALA A 59 3.19 3.82 5.23
N ILE A 60 3.07 2.90 6.18
CA ILE A 60 2.61 3.16 7.54
C ILE A 60 3.77 2.88 8.48
N ALA A 61 4.35 3.94 9.03
CA ALA A 61 5.44 3.86 9.98
C ALA A 61 4.91 3.87 11.42
N LEU A 62 5.52 3.10 12.31
CA LEU A 62 5.19 3.13 13.75
C LEU A 62 5.69 4.40 14.45
N ASP A 63 6.69 5.04 13.88
CA ASP A 63 7.40 6.19 14.43
C ASP A 63 6.62 7.48 14.20
N LYS A 64 7.10 8.54 14.85
CA LYS A 64 6.47 9.84 14.78
C LYS A 64 6.89 10.58 13.49
N PRO A 65 6.05 11.49 12.96
CA PRO A 65 6.34 12.19 11.70
C PRO A 65 7.72 12.84 11.61
N TRP A 66 8.28 13.35 12.71
CA TRP A 66 9.60 13.98 12.71
C TRP A 66 10.74 12.97 12.53
N ASP A 67 10.70 11.84 13.23
CA ASP A 67 11.71 10.78 13.11
C ASP A 67 11.72 10.21 11.69
N ILE A 68 10.53 10.05 11.10
CA ILE A 68 10.35 9.61 9.72
C ILE A 68 10.98 10.64 8.76
N LYS A 69 10.68 11.93 8.91
CA LYS A 69 11.24 12.98 8.03
C LYS A 69 12.77 12.97 8.03
N ASP A 70 13.39 12.77 9.19
CA ASP A 70 14.84 12.68 9.28
C ASP A 70 15.41 11.43 8.60
N PHE A 71 14.72 10.29 8.71
CA PHE A 71 15.07 9.07 7.99
C PHE A 71 14.99 9.27 6.45
N LEU A 72 13.93 9.92 5.98
CA LEU A 72 13.66 10.13 4.54
C LEU A 72 14.70 11.00 3.85
N LYS A 73 15.41 11.88 4.57
CA LYS A 73 16.54 12.65 4.02
C LYS A 73 17.64 11.75 3.42
N LYS A 74 17.81 10.54 3.97
CA LYS A 74 18.82 9.57 3.52
C LYS A 74 18.24 8.45 2.66
N ARG A 75 16.95 8.16 2.80
CA ARG A 75 16.26 7.04 2.15
C ARG A 75 14.89 7.51 1.67
N PRO A 76 14.80 8.07 0.45
CA PRO A 76 13.55 8.62 -0.04
C PRO A 76 12.53 7.52 -0.33
N PHE A 77 11.27 7.81 -0.04
CA PHE A 77 10.11 7.03 -0.45
C PHE A 77 9.35 7.86 -1.47
N TYR A 78 8.83 7.24 -2.52
CA TYR A 78 8.09 7.93 -3.59
C TYR A 78 6.58 7.75 -3.50
N TYR A 79 6.08 7.39 -2.32
CA TYR A 79 4.67 7.11 -2.07
C TYR A 79 4.21 7.71 -0.73
N LYS A 80 2.92 7.66 -0.45
CA LYS A 80 2.30 8.32 0.72
C LYS A 80 2.79 7.70 2.01
N ILE A 81 3.13 8.51 3.03
CA ILE A 81 3.67 8.01 4.30
C ILE A 81 2.87 8.52 5.48
N ILE A 82 2.33 7.61 6.27
CA ILE A 82 1.58 7.89 7.48
C ILE A 82 2.47 7.55 8.68
N GLY A 83 2.66 8.51 9.59
CA GLY A 83 3.31 8.30 10.88
C GLY A 83 2.31 7.93 11.98
N ASP A 84 2.82 7.66 13.18
CA ASP A 84 2.02 7.26 14.36
C ASP A 84 1.14 6.02 14.12
N GLY A 85 1.60 5.13 13.23
CA GLY A 85 0.82 4.01 12.70
C GLY A 85 0.62 2.83 13.64
N ARG A 86 0.99 2.91 14.92
CA ARG A 86 0.92 1.78 15.88
C ARG A 86 -0.48 1.21 16.06
N LEU A 87 -1.48 2.07 16.23
CA LEU A 87 -2.87 1.63 16.35
C LEU A 87 -3.38 1.03 15.05
N THR A 88 -2.98 1.59 13.90
CA THR A 88 -3.32 1.06 12.59
C THR A 88 -2.73 -0.33 12.39
N ALA A 89 -1.43 -0.51 12.66
CA ALA A 89 -0.74 -1.80 12.58
C ALA A 89 -1.44 -2.86 13.46
N LYS A 90 -1.81 -2.50 14.69
CA LYS A 90 -2.59 -3.37 15.58
C LYS A 90 -3.97 -3.72 15.00
N GLY A 91 -4.66 -2.74 14.39
CA GLY A 91 -5.95 -2.97 13.74
C GLY A 91 -5.87 -3.96 12.58
N TYR A 92 -4.76 -3.99 11.85
CA TYR A 92 -4.47 -4.94 10.78
C TYR A 92 -3.81 -6.25 11.27
N ASP A 93 -3.69 -6.45 12.60
CA ASP A 93 -3.01 -7.60 13.22
C ASP A 93 -1.56 -7.81 12.72
N VAL A 94 -0.84 -6.72 12.46
CA VAL A 94 0.56 -6.77 12.02
C VAL A 94 1.45 -7.16 13.19
N ARG A 95 2.15 -8.28 13.05
CA ARG A 95 3.02 -8.86 14.10
C ARG A 95 4.51 -8.93 13.72
N ALA A 96 4.85 -8.65 12.47
CA ALA A 96 6.22 -8.67 11.96
C ALA A 96 6.46 -7.47 11.02
N TYR A 97 7.73 -7.10 10.82
CA TYR A 97 8.12 -5.98 9.97
C TYR A 97 9.30 -6.38 9.04
N PRO A 98 9.28 -5.97 7.77
CA PRO A 98 8.15 -5.31 7.10
C PRO A 98 6.96 -6.26 6.93
N THR A 99 5.75 -5.70 6.90
CA THR A 99 4.54 -6.42 6.47
C THR A 99 3.96 -5.65 5.30
N ASN A 100 3.77 -6.31 4.16
CA ASN A 100 3.10 -5.74 3.01
C ASN A 100 1.71 -6.32 2.89
N LEU A 101 0.71 -5.49 2.63
CA LEU A 101 -0.65 -5.90 2.33
C LEU A 101 -1.03 -5.40 0.93
N VAL A 102 -1.72 -6.24 0.16
CA VAL A 102 -2.47 -5.79 -1.02
C VAL A 102 -3.95 -5.91 -0.70
N VAL A 103 -4.65 -4.79 -0.78
CA VAL A 103 -6.06 -4.65 -0.43
C VAL A 103 -6.87 -4.38 -1.70
N SER A 104 -7.95 -5.12 -1.88
CA SER A 104 -8.86 -4.98 -3.01
C SER A 104 -9.67 -3.68 -2.95
N PRO A 105 -10.30 -3.25 -4.05
CA PRO A 105 -11.18 -2.08 -4.09
C PRO A 105 -12.33 -2.11 -3.06
N GLU A 106 -12.77 -3.31 -2.65
CA GLU A 106 -13.81 -3.55 -1.65
C GLU A 106 -13.28 -3.43 -0.20
N GLY A 107 -11.97 -3.24 -0.03
CA GLY A 107 -11.31 -3.13 1.27
C GLY A 107 -10.95 -4.48 1.90
N LYS A 108 -10.92 -5.57 1.13
CA LYS A 108 -10.50 -6.89 1.62
C LYS A 108 -9.01 -7.11 1.41
N ILE A 109 -8.32 -7.72 2.36
CA ILE A 109 -6.92 -8.10 2.19
C ILE A 109 -6.88 -9.29 1.21
N TYR A 110 -6.28 -9.08 0.05
CA TYR A 110 -6.09 -10.09 -0.99
C TYR A 110 -4.78 -10.85 -0.80
N PHE A 111 -3.73 -10.15 -0.38
CA PHE A 111 -2.41 -10.72 -0.14
C PHE A 111 -1.73 -10.05 1.04
N HIS A 112 -0.89 -10.80 1.76
CA HIS A 112 -0.05 -10.26 2.82
C HIS A 112 1.30 -10.98 2.91
N THR A 113 2.32 -10.29 3.43
CA THR A 113 3.61 -10.89 3.80
C THR A 113 3.96 -10.60 5.25
N ALA A 114 4.79 -11.48 5.83
CA ALA A 114 5.47 -11.24 7.11
C ALA A 114 6.98 -11.33 6.88
N GLY A 115 7.65 -10.19 6.80
CA GLY A 115 9.05 -10.07 6.44
C GLY A 115 9.30 -9.78 4.96
N TYR A 116 10.58 -9.60 4.63
CA TYR A 116 11.07 -9.34 3.28
C TYR A 116 11.96 -10.49 2.81
N SER A 117 11.67 -11.04 1.64
CA SER A 117 12.41 -12.14 1.03
C SER A 117 12.86 -11.80 -0.41
N GLY A 118 13.18 -10.53 -0.66
CA GLY A 118 13.70 -10.08 -1.95
C GLY A 118 12.67 -10.20 -3.08
N TYR A 119 13.10 -10.84 -4.17
CA TYR A 119 12.32 -11.03 -5.40
C TYR A 119 10.92 -11.60 -5.14
N SER A 120 10.80 -12.59 -4.25
CA SER A 120 9.51 -13.26 -4.01
C SER A 120 8.46 -12.30 -3.47
N THR A 121 8.83 -11.40 -2.54
CA THR A 121 7.92 -10.41 -1.98
C THR A 121 7.36 -9.50 -3.08
N ILE A 122 8.23 -8.94 -3.91
CA ILE A 122 7.84 -8.02 -4.98
C ILE A 122 7.03 -8.73 -6.08
N HIS A 123 7.43 -9.95 -6.44
CA HIS A 123 6.71 -10.78 -7.41
C HIS A 123 5.25 -10.99 -7.00
N TRP A 124 5.00 -11.39 -5.74
CA TRP A 124 3.65 -11.67 -5.27
C TRP A 124 2.81 -10.41 -5.07
N ILE A 125 3.41 -9.29 -4.65
CA ILE A 125 2.71 -7.99 -4.64
C ILE A 125 2.26 -7.64 -6.06
N LYS A 126 3.18 -7.71 -7.03
CA LYS A 126 2.88 -7.39 -8.43
C LYS A 126 1.78 -8.29 -8.99
N LYS A 127 1.90 -9.61 -8.78
CA LYS A 127 0.90 -10.59 -9.22
C LYS A 127 -0.48 -10.31 -8.63
N SER A 128 -0.55 -9.99 -7.34
CA SER A 128 -1.81 -9.65 -6.66
C SER A 128 -2.47 -8.39 -7.25
N ILE A 129 -1.67 -7.38 -7.61
CA ILE A 129 -2.18 -6.18 -8.26
C ILE A 129 -2.78 -6.52 -9.63
N GLU A 130 -2.07 -7.28 -10.46
CA GLU A 130 -2.57 -7.64 -11.79
C GLU A 130 -3.82 -8.52 -11.73
N GLU A 131 -3.87 -9.52 -10.84
CA GLU A 131 -5.06 -10.35 -10.64
C GLU A 131 -6.27 -9.50 -10.24
N LEU A 132 -6.11 -8.55 -9.31
CA LEU A 132 -7.18 -7.62 -8.92
C LEU A 132 -7.61 -6.70 -10.07
N LYS A 133 -6.71 -6.32 -10.97
CA LYS A 133 -7.03 -5.53 -12.16
C LYS A 133 -7.81 -6.34 -13.20
N GLU A 134 -7.44 -7.60 -13.39
CA GLU A 134 -8.13 -8.53 -14.29
C GLU A 134 -9.56 -8.79 -13.79
N LEU A 135 -9.74 -9.10 -12.51
CA LEU A 135 -11.05 -9.31 -11.88
C LEU A 135 -11.96 -8.08 -12.03
N ARG A 136 -11.40 -6.89 -11.88
CA ARG A 136 -12.15 -5.63 -12.09
C ARG A 136 -12.60 -5.44 -13.55
N THR A 137 -11.85 -5.98 -14.51
CA THR A 137 -12.19 -5.89 -15.93
C THR A 137 -13.32 -6.87 -16.28
N THR A 138 -13.35 -8.05 -15.65
CA THR A 138 -14.40 -9.06 -15.87
C THR A 138 -15.73 -8.69 -15.20
N ASP A 139 -15.71 -8.00 -14.07
CA ASP A 139 -16.94 -7.55 -13.41
C ASP A 139 -17.60 -6.37 -14.16
N GLY A 140 -16.80 -5.57 -14.90
CA GLY A 140 -17.30 -4.45 -15.72
C GLY A 140 -17.93 -4.85 -17.06
N SER A 141 -17.74 -6.09 -17.52
CA SER A 141 -18.32 -6.59 -18.78
C SER A 141 -19.63 -7.36 -18.60
N ALA A 142 -20.11 -7.52 -17.36
CA ALA A 142 -21.38 -8.20 -17.06
C ALA A 142 -22.60 -7.25 -16.98
N GLU A 143 -22.42 -5.93 -17.00
CA GLU A 143 -23.51 -4.93 -16.85
C GLU A 143 -23.87 -4.17 -18.15
N SER A 144 -23.55 -4.70 -19.34
CA SER A 144 -23.92 -4.06 -20.62
C SER A 144 -24.80 -4.93 -21.53
N ASN A 145 -25.64 -5.82 -20.97
CA ASN A 145 -26.62 -6.57 -21.76
C ASN A 145 -27.91 -6.86 -20.96
N THR A 146 -28.64 -5.82 -20.56
CA THR A 146 -30.09 -5.93 -20.31
C THR A 146 -30.78 -4.60 -20.58
N GLN A 147 -30.83 -4.20 -21.85
CA GLN A 147 -31.88 -3.33 -22.38
C GLN A 147 -32.25 -3.82 -23.79
N GLU A 148 -33.07 -4.87 -23.84
CA GLU A 148 -33.93 -5.17 -24.98
C GLU A 148 -35.22 -5.79 -24.42
N ASN A 149 -36.27 -4.96 -24.41
CA ASN A 149 -37.67 -5.26 -24.75
C ASN A 149 -38.61 -4.23 -24.14
#